data_AF-A0A7L4KZJ0-F1
#
_entry.id   AF-A0A7L4KZJ0-F1
#
_cell.length_a   1.000
_cell.length_b   1.000
_cell.length_c   1.000
_cell.angle_alpha   90.00
_cell.angle_beta   90.00
_cell.angle_gamma   90.00
#
_symmetry.space_group_name_H-M   'P 1'
#
loop_
_entity.id
_entity.type
_entity.pdbx_description
1 polymer ?
#
loop_
_entity_poly.entity_id
_entity_poly.type
_entity_poly.pdbx_seq_one_letter_code
_entity_poly.pdbx_strand_id
1 'polypeptide(L)'
;QGKPDLNTALPVRQTASIFKQPVTKITNHPSNKVKSDPQKAVDQPRQLFWEKKLSGLNAFDIAEELVKTMDLPKGLQGVGPGCTDETLLSAIASALHTSTMPITGQLSAAVEKNPGVWLNTSQPLCKAFMVTDEDIRKQEELVQQVRKRLEEALMADMLAHVEEIARDGEPPSEKEGAEEEGEEEEEEEEQDHDQEMENV
;
A
#
# COMPACT_ATOMS: atom_id res chain seq x y z
N GLN A 1 -49.77 -1.26 -11.84
CA GLN A 1 -49.45 -0.01 -12.57
C GLN A 1 -50.38 1.09 -12.06
N GLY A 2 -49.89 1.96 -11.16
CA GLY A 2 -50.65 3.10 -10.64
C GLY A 2 -50.32 4.36 -11.43
N LYS A 3 -51.33 5.12 -11.85
CA LYS A 3 -51.15 6.40 -12.57
C LYS A 3 -50.45 7.40 -11.62
N PRO A 4 -49.42 8.15 -12.05
CA PRO A 4 -48.91 9.26 -11.26
C PRO A 4 -49.98 10.34 -11.20
N ASP A 5 -50.32 10.80 -9.99
CA ASP A 5 -51.28 11.87 -9.77
C ASP A 5 -50.77 13.18 -10.42
N LEU A 6 -51.42 13.60 -11.50
CA LEU A 6 -51.05 14.78 -12.31
C LEU A 6 -51.13 16.11 -11.52
N ASN A 7 -51.64 16.10 -10.29
CA ASN A 7 -51.77 17.29 -9.45
C ASN A 7 -50.48 17.73 -8.71
N THR A 8 -49.32 17.19 -9.07
CA THR A 8 -48.03 17.56 -8.43
C THR A 8 -47.04 18.21 -9.41
N ALA A 9 -47.55 18.94 -10.41
CA ALA A 9 -46.70 19.61 -11.41
C ALA A 9 -45.78 20.69 -10.83
N LEU A 10 -46.10 21.24 -9.66
CA LEU A 10 -45.29 22.24 -8.96
C LEU A 10 -44.53 21.59 -7.80
N PRO A 11 -43.27 22.00 -7.53
CA PRO A 11 -42.54 21.52 -6.37
C PRO A 11 -43.32 21.77 -5.07
N VAL A 12 -43.34 20.78 -4.18
CA VAL A 12 -44.04 20.83 -2.89
C VAL A 12 -43.02 20.71 -1.77
N ARG A 13 -43.25 21.39 -0.64
CA ARG A 13 -42.36 21.26 0.53
C ARG A 13 -42.33 19.82 1.04
N GLN A 14 -41.12 19.26 1.22
CA GLN A 14 -40.87 17.97 1.87
C GLN A 14 -40.63 18.14 3.38
N THR A 15 -41.57 18.77 4.07
CA THR A 15 -41.51 18.95 5.53
C THR A 15 -42.39 17.93 6.23
N ALA A 16 -42.21 17.73 7.54
CA ALA A 16 -43.05 16.84 8.35
C ALA A 16 -44.55 17.23 8.39
N SER A 17 -44.93 18.36 7.81
CA SER A 17 -46.34 18.77 7.65
C SER A 17 -47.07 17.90 6.64
N ILE A 18 -48.22 17.37 7.04
CA ILE A 18 -49.10 16.52 6.21
C ILE A 18 -49.83 17.30 5.10
N PHE A 19 -49.84 18.62 5.16
CA PHE A 19 -50.46 19.48 4.15
C PHE A 19 -49.45 19.87 3.08
N LYS A 20 -49.75 19.55 1.82
CA LYS A 20 -48.92 19.92 0.67
C LYS A 20 -48.91 21.43 0.49
N GLN A 21 -47.78 22.07 0.80
CA GLN A 21 -47.57 23.50 0.53
C GLN A 21 -46.82 23.69 -0.80
N PRO A 22 -47.36 24.48 -1.75
CA PRO A 22 -46.70 24.74 -3.03
C PRO A 22 -45.43 25.58 -2.84
N VAL A 23 -44.44 25.35 -3.70
CA VAL A 23 -43.16 26.09 -3.74
C VAL A 23 -42.98 26.73 -5.10
N THR A 24 -42.59 28.00 -5.11
CA THR A 24 -42.25 28.73 -6.33
C THR A 24 -40.81 28.42 -6.75
N LYS A 25 -40.63 27.87 -7.96
CA LYS A 25 -39.30 27.66 -8.55
C LYS A 25 -38.80 28.97 -9.17
N ILE A 26 -37.79 29.59 -8.57
CA ILE A 26 -37.08 30.74 -9.15
C ILE A 26 -35.86 30.20 -9.90
N THR A 27 -35.70 30.55 -11.17
CA THR A 27 -34.53 30.20 -11.98
C THR A 27 -33.99 31.43 -12.69
N ASN A 28 -32.69 31.66 -12.63
CA ASN A 28 -32.01 32.75 -13.36
C ASN A 28 -31.84 32.42 -14.85
N HIS A 29 -32.14 31.18 -15.25
CA HIS A 29 -31.99 30.69 -16.62
C HIS A 29 -33.30 30.03 -17.10
N PRO A 30 -34.17 30.77 -17.82
CA PRO A 30 -35.49 30.28 -18.25
C PRO A 30 -35.43 29.11 -19.23
N SER A 31 -34.34 28.96 -19.98
CA SER A 31 -34.11 27.87 -20.93
C SER A 31 -33.59 26.58 -20.29
N ASN A 32 -33.27 26.59 -18.99
CA ASN A 32 -32.69 25.45 -18.30
C ASN A 32 -33.74 24.34 -18.08
N LYS A 33 -33.76 23.36 -18.99
CA LYS A 33 -34.55 22.13 -18.86
C LYS A 33 -33.83 21.18 -17.90
N VAL A 34 -34.10 21.30 -16.61
CA VAL A 34 -33.72 20.28 -15.63
C VAL A 34 -34.48 19.01 -15.98
N LYS A 35 -33.78 17.93 -16.35
CA LYS A 35 -34.39 16.62 -16.61
C LYS A 35 -35.14 16.20 -15.34
N SER A 36 -36.46 16.08 -15.42
CA SER A 36 -37.34 15.69 -14.30
C SER A 36 -37.26 14.20 -13.98
N ASP A 37 -36.59 13.42 -14.83
CA ASP A 37 -36.44 11.98 -14.68
C ASP A 37 -35.01 11.64 -14.24
N PRO A 38 -34.77 11.42 -12.94
CA PRO A 38 -33.49 10.96 -12.43
C PRO A 38 -33.14 9.51 -12.86
N GLN A 39 -34.08 8.76 -13.47
CA GLN A 39 -33.84 7.35 -13.82
C GLN A 39 -32.89 7.16 -15.02
N LYS A 40 -32.49 8.23 -15.72
CA LYS A 40 -31.51 8.15 -16.83
C LYS A 40 -30.05 8.34 -16.43
N ALA A 41 -29.75 8.60 -15.16
CA ALA A 41 -28.40 8.39 -14.63
C ALA A 41 -28.39 7.00 -13.98
N VAL A 42 -28.20 5.97 -14.80
CA VAL A 42 -28.28 4.56 -14.38
C VAL A 42 -27.12 4.19 -13.43
N ASP A 43 -26.04 4.96 -13.43
CA ASP A 43 -24.88 4.73 -12.57
C ASP A 43 -24.81 5.70 -11.39
N GLN A 44 -24.57 5.14 -10.20
CA GLN A 44 -24.25 5.90 -9.01
C GLN A 44 -23.00 6.75 -9.26
N PRO A 45 -22.98 8.03 -8.87
CA PRO A 45 -21.80 8.86 -9.02
C PRO A 45 -20.60 8.22 -8.30
N ARG A 46 -19.50 8.02 -9.03
CA ARG A 46 -18.25 7.48 -8.48
C ARG A 46 -17.38 8.61 -7.98
N GLN A 47 -16.87 8.47 -6.76
CA GLN A 47 -15.87 9.39 -6.24
C GLN A 47 -14.50 9.06 -6.85
N LEU A 48 -13.98 9.96 -7.68
CA LEU A 48 -12.61 9.84 -8.21
C LEU A 48 -11.59 10.28 -7.15
N PHE A 49 -10.39 9.68 -7.21
CA PHE A 49 -9.26 9.99 -6.31
C PHE A 49 -9.61 9.83 -4.82
N TRP A 50 -10.52 8.90 -4.50
CA TRP A 50 -10.94 8.64 -3.13
C TRP A 50 -9.79 8.08 -2.28
N GLU A 51 -8.79 7.45 -2.92
CA GLU A 51 -7.59 6.90 -2.31
C GLU A 51 -6.77 7.98 -1.59
N LYS A 52 -6.86 9.23 -2.06
CA LYS A 52 -6.27 10.37 -1.36
C LYS A 52 -6.86 10.58 0.04
N LYS A 53 -8.10 10.16 0.30
CA LYS A 53 -8.68 10.22 1.65
C LYS A 53 -7.97 9.28 2.63
N LEU A 54 -7.25 8.28 2.14
CA LEU A 54 -6.44 7.37 2.94
C LEU A 54 -5.01 7.89 3.15
N SER A 55 -4.63 9.01 2.55
CA SER A 55 -3.27 9.56 2.71
C SER A 55 -2.97 9.88 4.16
N GLY A 56 -1.81 9.46 4.66
CA GLY A 56 -1.37 9.71 6.04
C GLY A 56 -1.96 8.71 7.06
N LEU A 57 -2.74 7.72 6.60
CA LEU A 57 -3.09 6.57 7.42
C LEU A 57 -1.99 5.53 7.32
N ASN A 58 -1.54 5.05 8.47
CA ASN A 58 -0.47 4.08 8.60
C ASN A 58 -0.96 2.86 9.37
N ALA A 59 -0.45 1.68 9.01
CA ALA A 59 -0.68 0.47 9.78
C ALA A 59 0.39 0.35 10.86
N PHE A 60 -0.02 -0.05 12.07
CA PHE A 60 0.87 -0.32 13.19
C PHE A 60 0.66 -1.75 13.66
N ASP A 61 1.72 -2.39 14.13
CA ASP A 61 1.64 -3.73 14.70
C ASP A 61 1.25 -3.70 16.19
N ILE A 62 1.31 -4.87 16.85
CA ILE A 62 0.94 -5.02 18.26
C ILE A 62 1.88 -4.24 19.19
N ALA A 63 3.13 -4.01 18.75
CA ALA A 63 4.16 -3.28 19.48
C ALA A 63 4.10 -1.76 19.18
N GLU A 64 3.06 -1.30 18.48
CA GLU A 64 2.90 0.08 18.03
C GLU A 64 4.03 0.52 17.06
N GLU A 65 4.69 -0.43 16.41
CA GLU A 65 5.70 -0.13 15.38
C GLU A 65 5.03 0.06 14.03
N LEU A 66 5.52 1.06 13.28
CA LEU A 66 5.03 1.36 11.94
C LEU A 66 5.31 0.16 11.02
N VAL A 67 4.26 -0.41 10.45
CA VAL A 67 4.40 -1.47 9.45
C VAL A 67 4.99 -0.88 8.19
N LYS A 68 6.21 -1.33 7.87
CA LYS A 68 6.91 -0.88 6.67
C LYS A 68 6.10 -1.22 5.43
N THR A 69 5.85 -0.22 4.59
CA THR A 69 5.21 -0.40 3.28
C THR A 69 6.16 -1.05 2.28
N MET A 70 5.59 -1.75 1.31
CA MET A 70 6.36 -2.44 0.27
C MET A 70 6.93 -1.42 -0.72
N ASP A 71 8.20 -1.60 -1.11
CA ASP A 71 8.82 -0.83 -2.19
C ASP A 71 8.21 -1.28 -3.54
N LEU A 72 7.71 -0.31 -4.33
CA LEU A 72 7.11 -0.62 -5.62
C LEU A 72 8.17 -0.77 -6.72
N PRO A 73 7.97 -1.69 -7.69
CA PRO A 73 8.87 -1.82 -8.83
C PRO A 73 8.81 -0.56 -9.71
N LYS A 74 9.94 -0.16 -10.31
CA LYS A 74 10.07 1.08 -11.10
C LYS A 74 9.07 1.22 -12.25
N GLY A 75 8.58 0.10 -12.77
CA GLY A 75 7.58 0.05 -13.84
C GLY A 75 6.16 0.36 -13.38
N LEU A 76 5.88 0.27 -12.07
CA LEU A 76 4.58 0.57 -11.51
C LEU A 76 4.57 2.01 -11.00
N GLN A 77 3.97 2.90 -11.79
CA GLN A 77 3.97 4.33 -11.51
C GLN A 77 2.55 4.85 -11.37
N GLY A 78 2.37 5.75 -10.41
CA GLY A 78 1.10 6.41 -10.18
C GLY A 78 0.76 7.45 -11.24
N VAL A 79 -0.54 7.73 -11.41
CA VAL A 79 -1.02 8.89 -12.19
C VAL A 79 -2.07 9.67 -11.42
N GLY A 80 -2.13 10.97 -11.72
CA GLY A 80 -3.07 11.87 -11.07
C GLY A 80 -2.46 12.63 -9.89
N PRO A 81 -3.24 13.53 -9.29
CA PRO A 81 -2.72 14.50 -8.32
C PRO A 81 -2.42 13.85 -6.96
N GLY A 82 -1.21 14.09 -6.44
CA GLY A 82 -0.83 13.67 -5.09
C GLY A 82 -0.70 12.16 -4.91
N CYS A 83 -0.34 11.44 -5.98
CA CYS A 83 -0.09 10.00 -5.91
C CYS A 83 1.21 9.71 -5.16
N THR A 84 1.13 8.84 -4.17
CA THR A 84 2.24 8.15 -3.50
C THR A 84 2.17 6.65 -3.79
N ASP A 85 3.24 5.92 -3.51
CA ASP A 85 3.29 4.46 -3.67
C ASP A 85 2.21 3.75 -2.83
N GLU A 86 1.90 4.26 -1.65
CA GLU A 86 0.84 3.73 -0.78
C GLU A 86 -0.56 3.92 -1.37
N THR A 87 -0.85 5.12 -1.91
CA THR A 87 -2.13 5.39 -2.56
C THR A 87 -2.30 4.59 -3.85
N LEU A 88 -1.20 4.36 -4.57
CA LEU A 88 -1.16 3.52 -5.76
C LEU A 88 -1.43 2.05 -5.41
N LEU A 89 -0.77 1.52 -4.39
CA LEU A 89 -1.00 0.17 -3.90
C LEU A 89 -2.45 0.00 -3.44
N SER A 90 -2.99 0.99 -2.73
CA SER A 90 -4.39 1.00 -2.30
C SER A 90 -5.37 1.00 -3.48
N ALA A 91 -5.10 1.77 -4.54
CA ALA A 91 -5.90 1.79 -5.75
C ALA A 91 -5.91 0.43 -6.46
N ILE A 92 -4.73 -0.19 -6.60
CA ILE A 92 -4.57 -1.50 -7.24
C ILE A 92 -5.26 -2.59 -6.41
N ALA A 93 -5.02 -2.64 -5.10
CA ALA A 93 -5.65 -3.59 -4.21
C ALA A 93 -7.18 -3.48 -4.25
N SER A 94 -7.71 -2.26 -4.25
CA SER A 94 -9.15 -2.00 -4.36
C SER A 94 -9.71 -2.45 -5.70
N ALA A 95 -8.99 -2.20 -6.81
CA ALA A 95 -9.39 -2.66 -8.13
C ALA A 95 -9.42 -4.20 -8.21
N LEU A 96 -8.39 -4.87 -7.69
CA LEU A 96 -8.31 -6.34 -7.62
C LEU A 96 -9.39 -6.96 -6.73
N HIS A 97 -9.78 -6.27 -5.65
CA HIS A 97 -10.81 -6.75 -4.74
C HIS A 97 -12.23 -6.59 -5.30
N THR A 98 -12.47 -5.51 -6.04
CA THR A 98 -13.82 -5.15 -6.52
C THR A 98 -14.11 -5.58 -7.96
N SER A 99 -13.08 -5.94 -8.73
CA SER A 99 -13.19 -6.28 -10.15
C SER A 99 -12.44 -7.58 -10.46
N THR A 100 -13.03 -8.40 -11.33
CA THR A 100 -12.38 -9.57 -11.93
C THR A 100 -11.73 -9.25 -13.28
N MET A 101 -11.82 -7.98 -13.75
CA MET A 101 -11.23 -7.57 -15.01
C MET A 101 -9.71 -7.40 -14.90
N PRO A 102 -8.96 -7.59 -16.00
CA PRO A 102 -7.53 -7.37 -16.02
C PRO A 102 -7.15 -5.94 -15.61
N ILE A 103 -6.09 -5.81 -14.82
CA ILE A 103 -5.49 -4.53 -14.47
C ILE A 103 -4.41 -4.21 -15.49
N THR A 104 -4.67 -3.22 -16.33
CA THR A 104 -3.77 -2.72 -17.37
C THR A 104 -3.32 -1.28 -17.13
N GLY A 105 -3.95 -0.58 -16.17
CA GLY A 105 -3.66 0.82 -15.86
C GLY A 105 -4.23 1.80 -16.89
N GLN A 106 -3.78 3.05 -16.80
CA GLN A 106 -4.23 4.13 -17.69
C GLN A 106 -3.43 4.10 -19.00
N LEU A 107 -4.07 3.63 -20.07
CA LEU A 107 -3.46 3.51 -21.41
C LEU A 107 -3.18 4.85 -22.08
N SER A 108 -3.96 5.89 -21.75
CA SER A 108 -3.84 7.21 -22.38
C SER A 108 -2.91 8.11 -21.57
N ALA A 109 -1.80 8.55 -22.17
CA ALA A 109 -0.91 9.55 -21.57
C ALA A 109 -1.60 10.92 -21.36
N ALA A 110 -2.75 11.17 -22.01
CA ALA A 110 -3.54 12.38 -21.78
C ALA A 110 -4.07 12.49 -20.34
N VAL A 111 -4.13 11.36 -19.60
CA VAL A 111 -4.49 11.34 -18.18
C VAL A 111 -3.57 12.22 -17.36
N GLU A 112 -2.28 12.34 -17.70
CA GLU A 112 -1.35 13.19 -16.96
C GLU A 112 -1.61 14.68 -17.19
N LYS A 113 -2.16 15.03 -18.36
CA LYS A 113 -2.46 16.43 -18.72
C LYS A 113 -3.76 16.91 -18.10
N ASN A 114 -4.79 16.08 -18.13
CA ASN A 114 -6.07 16.39 -17.50
C ASN A 114 -6.75 15.10 -17.00
N PRO A 115 -6.45 14.67 -15.77
CA PRO A 115 -7.03 13.46 -15.19
C PRO A 115 -8.56 13.54 -15.09
N GLY A 116 -9.14 14.72 -14.88
CA GLY A 116 -10.59 14.86 -14.73
C GLY A 116 -11.40 14.55 -15.99
N VAL A 117 -10.76 14.58 -17.16
CA VAL A 117 -11.42 14.33 -18.46
C VAL A 117 -11.01 12.98 -19.05
N TRP A 118 -9.74 12.62 -18.92
CA TRP A 118 -9.15 11.49 -19.67
C TRP A 118 -8.99 10.21 -18.84
N LEU A 119 -9.40 10.22 -17.57
CA LEU A 119 -9.26 9.05 -16.71
C LEU A 119 -10.22 7.94 -17.10
N ASN A 120 -9.69 6.74 -17.29
CA ASN A 120 -10.49 5.53 -17.36
C ASN A 120 -10.83 5.05 -15.94
N THR A 121 -12.09 5.20 -15.54
CA THR A 121 -12.58 4.83 -14.19
C THR A 121 -12.69 3.33 -13.96
N SER A 122 -12.45 2.50 -14.98
CA SER A 122 -12.41 1.03 -14.86
C SER A 122 -11.02 0.48 -14.52
N GLN A 123 -10.01 1.34 -14.54
CA GLN A 123 -8.61 0.99 -14.26
C GLN A 123 -8.10 1.84 -13.09
N PRO A 124 -7.18 1.30 -12.27
CA PRO A 124 -6.61 2.04 -11.14
C PRO A 124 -5.81 3.26 -11.61
N LEU A 125 -5.46 4.13 -10.66
CA LEU A 125 -4.70 5.36 -10.88
C LEU A 125 -3.20 5.10 -11.10
N CYS A 126 -2.87 4.21 -12.02
CA CYS A 126 -1.50 3.88 -12.40
C CYS A 126 -1.27 4.07 -13.91
N LYS A 127 -0.02 4.32 -14.32
CA LYS A 127 0.37 4.27 -15.73
C LYS A 127 0.15 2.86 -16.26
N ALA A 128 -0.07 2.77 -17.57
CA ALA A 128 -0.07 1.49 -18.23
C ALA A 128 1.25 0.75 -17.96
N PHE A 129 1.14 -0.51 -17.60
CA PHE A 129 2.27 -1.41 -17.38
C PHE A 129 1.95 -2.78 -17.97
N MET A 130 2.99 -3.58 -18.18
CA MET A 130 2.88 -4.93 -18.70
C MET A 130 3.82 -5.83 -17.90
N VAL A 131 3.29 -6.93 -17.40
CA VAL A 131 4.09 -7.96 -16.73
C VAL A 131 4.76 -8.81 -17.80
N THR A 132 6.08 -8.95 -17.72
CA THR A 132 6.87 -9.75 -18.66
C THR A 132 7.24 -11.10 -18.05
N ASP A 133 7.62 -12.06 -18.90
CA ASP A 133 8.13 -13.36 -18.44
C ASP A 133 9.39 -13.23 -17.55
N GLU A 134 10.16 -12.16 -17.77
CA GLU A 134 11.31 -11.81 -16.93
C GLU A 134 10.89 -11.44 -15.50
N ASP A 135 9.82 -10.66 -15.36
CA ASP A 135 9.30 -10.26 -14.05
C ASP A 135 8.79 -11.47 -13.28
N ILE A 136 8.09 -12.39 -13.97
CA ILE A 136 7.58 -13.64 -13.39
C ILE A 136 8.74 -14.49 -12.88
N ARG A 137 9.75 -14.73 -13.72
CA ARG A 137 10.90 -15.57 -13.35
C ARG A 137 11.68 -15.01 -12.16
N LYS A 138 11.91 -13.69 -12.13
CA LYS A 138 12.56 -13.02 -10.99
C LYS A 138 11.77 -13.19 -9.70
N GLN A 139 10.44 -13.07 -9.77
CA GLN A 139 9.58 -13.26 -8.62
C GLN A 139 9.60 -14.71 -8.13
N GLU A 140 9.58 -15.68 -9.04
CA GLU A 140 9.70 -17.11 -8.70
C GLU A 140 11.04 -17.42 -8.03
N GLU A 141 12.14 -16.89 -8.56
CA GLU A 141 13.48 -17.07 -8.00
C GLU A 141 13.58 -16.49 -6.58
N LEU A 142 13.06 -15.27 -6.36
CA LEU A 142 13.01 -14.65 -5.04
C LEU A 142 12.23 -15.51 -4.04
N VAL A 143 11.06 -16.03 -4.44
CA VAL A 143 10.25 -16.91 -3.58
C VAL A 143 10.99 -18.21 -3.24
N GLN A 144 11.67 -18.81 -4.21
CA GLN A 144 12.47 -20.02 -3.98
C GLN A 144 13.62 -19.75 -3.00
N GLN A 145 14.34 -18.64 -3.17
CA GLN A 145 15.44 -18.27 -2.28
C GLN A 145 14.95 -18.03 -0.84
N VAL A 146 13.84 -17.32 -0.66
CA VAL A 146 13.27 -17.06 0.68
C VAL A 146 12.79 -18.36 1.33
N ARG A 147 12.14 -19.26 0.58
CA ARG A 147 11.73 -20.58 1.11
C ARG A 147 12.92 -21.43 1.54
N LYS A 148 14.01 -21.43 0.78
CA LYS A 148 15.23 -22.15 1.14
C LYS A 148 15.84 -21.60 2.43
N ARG A 149 15.93 -20.26 2.56
CA ARG A 149 16.42 -19.62 3.79
C ARG A 149 15.54 -19.95 5.00
N LEU A 150 14.22 -20.01 4.81
CA LEU A 150 13.30 -20.42 5.87
C LEU A 150 13.53 -21.88 6.28
N GLU A 151 13.71 -22.79 5.31
CA GLU A 151 14.02 -24.20 5.59
C GLU A 151 15.34 -24.35 6.36
N GLU A 152 16.39 -23.64 5.95
CA GLU A 152 17.68 -23.62 6.64
C GLU A 152 17.56 -23.11 8.08
N ALA A 153 16.78 -22.03 8.30
CA ALA A 153 16.54 -21.48 9.63
C ALA A 153 15.75 -22.44 10.53
N LEU A 154 14.72 -23.10 10.00
CA LEU A 154 13.95 -24.11 10.74
C LEU A 154 14.79 -25.35 11.08
N MET A 155 15.67 -25.77 10.17
CA MET A 155 16.59 -26.88 10.44
C MET A 155 17.61 -26.52 11.54
N ALA A 156 18.14 -25.29 11.51
CA ALA A 156 19.03 -24.79 12.54
C ALA A 156 18.34 -24.70 13.92
N ASP A 157 17.10 -24.19 13.96
CA ASP A 157 16.29 -24.11 15.18
C ASP A 157 16.04 -25.51 15.80
N MET A 158 15.68 -26.49 14.97
CA MET A 158 15.54 -27.87 15.42
C MET A 158 16.84 -28.45 15.99
N LEU A 159 17.99 -28.19 15.35
CA LEU A 159 19.29 -28.66 15.84
C LEU A 159 19.69 -27.98 17.16
N ALA A 160 19.47 -26.67 17.28
CA ALA A 160 19.74 -25.92 18.51
C ALA A 160 18.90 -26.45 19.68
N HIS A 161 17.61 -26.72 19.45
CA HIS A 161 16.74 -27.28 20.47
C HIS A 161 17.19 -28.69 20.93
N VAL A 162 17.69 -29.52 20.01
CA VAL A 162 18.26 -30.84 20.36
C VAL A 162 19.53 -30.69 21.20
N GLU A 163 20.39 -29.71 20.90
CA GLU A 163 21.60 -29.44 21.68
C GLU A 163 21.28 -28.95 23.10
N GLU A 164 20.26 -28.10 23.27
CA GLU A 164 19.77 -27.66 24.59
C GLU A 164 19.29 -28.85 25.43
N ILE A 165 18.47 -29.74 24.85
CA ILE A 165 17.99 -30.95 25.55
C ILE A 165 19.16 -31.86 25.95
N ALA A 166 20.19 -31.97 25.09
CA ALA A 166 21.37 -32.78 25.38
C ALA A 166 22.20 -32.19 26.53
N ARG A 167 22.29 -30.87 26.65
CA ARG A 167 23.03 -30.17 27.73
C ARG A 167 22.33 -30.25 29.08
N ASP A 168 21.00 -30.15 29.12
CA ASP A 168 20.23 -30.27 30.36
C ASP A 168 20.21 -31.71 30.93
N GLY A 169 20.71 -32.68 30.18
CA GLY A 169 20.89 -34.08 30.60
C GLY A 169 22.23 -34.40 31.26
N GLU A 170 23.22 -33.50 31.26
CA GLU A 170 24.51 -33.72 31.94
C GLU A 170 24.46 -33.26 33.41
N PRO A 171 24.81 -34.12 34.38
CA PRO A 171 24.96 -33.69 35.77
C PRO A 171 26.13 -32.70 35.87
N PRO A 172 26.10 -31.74 36.82
CA PRO A 172 27.20 -30.79 36.99
C PRO A 172 28.48 -31.58 37.27
N SER A 173 29.45 -31.51 36.35
CA SER A 173 30.79 -31.99 36.63
C SER A 173 31.45 -30.96 37.55
N GLU A 174 31.52 -31.29 38.83
CA GLU A 174 32.39 -30.62 39.79
C GLU A 174 33.84 -30.78 39.30
N LYS A 175 34.37 -29.76 38.65
CA LYS A 175 35.81 -29.50 38.62
C LYS A 175 36.07 -28.22 39.40
N GLU A 176 36.17 -28.40 40.72
CA GLU A 176 36.90 -27.47 41.57
C GLU A 176 38.40 -27.49 41.19
N GLY A 177 38.97 -26.29 41.08
CA GLY A 177 40.32 -25.96 41.56
C GLY A 177 41.53 -26.56 40.86
N ALA A 178 42.18 -25.74 40.02
CA ALA A 178 43.65 -25.65 40.01
C ALA A 178 44.05 -24.27 39.45
N GLU A 179 44.55 -23.43 40.35
CA GLU A 179 45.29 -22.20 40.09
C GLU A 179 46.63 -22.52 39.41
N GLU A 180 47.09 -21.67 38.48
CA GLU A 180 48.49 -21.35 38.16
C GLU A 180 48.42 -20.17 37.16
N GLU A 181 48.44 -18.91 37.65
CA GLU A 181 49.63 -18.06 37.84
C GLU A 181 50.51 -17.88 36.58
N GLY A 182 50.59 -16.62 36.14
CA GLY A 182 51.81 -16.01 35.62
C GLY A 182 52.15 -16.20 34.14
N GLU A 183 52.06 -15.12 33.37
CA GLU A 183 53.22 -14.47 32.74
C GLU A 183 52.74 -13.23 31.95
N GLU A 184 53.02 -12.05 32.51
CA GLU A 184 53.01 -10.78 31.79
C GLU A 184 54.29 -10.73 30.93
N GLU A 185 54.17 -10.83 29.62
CA GLU A 185 55.26 -10.48 28.70
C GLU A 185 55.11 -9.01 28.29
N GLU A 186 56.07 -8.20 28.75
CA GLU A 186 56.32 -6.82 28.31
C GLU A 186 56.76 -6.82 26.85
N GLU A 187 55.96 -6.25 25.93
CA GLU A 187 56.45 -5.89 24.59
C GLU A 187 57.04 -4.46 24.66
N GLU A 188 58.37 -4.40 24.57
CA GLU A 188 59.15 -3.17 24.42
C GLU A 188 58.88 -2.48 23.07
N GLU A 189 58.96 -1.15 23.13
CA GLU A 189 58.71 -0.17 22.08
C GLU A 189 59.63 -0.31 20.85
N GLU A 190 59.07 -0.14 19.64
CA GLU A 190 59.79 0.52 18.54
C GLU A 190 58.98 1.73 18.05
N GLN A 191 59.49 2.91 18.40
CA GLN A 191 59.14 4.18 17.77
C GLN A 191 59.77 4.24 16.38
N ASP A 192 58.97 4.38 15.34
CA ASP A 192 59.43 4.97 14.07
C ASP A 192 58.69 6.28 13.83
N HIS A 193 59.49 7.35 13.90
CA HIS A 193 59.15 8.72 13.53
C HIS A 193 59.50 8.94 12.05
N ASP A 194 58.94 10.00 11.47
CA ASP A 194 59.17 10.56 10.13
C ASP A 194 58.18 10.10 9.03
N GLN A 195 57.55 10.98 8.25
CA GLN A 195 57.61 12.44 8.15
C GLN A 195 56.38 12.91 7.35
N GLU A 196 55.74 13.97 7.82
CA GLU A 196 54.79 14.76 7.03
C GLU A 196 55.50 15.33 5.79
N MET A 197 54.90 15.16 4.62
CA MET A 197 55.20 15.97 3.43
C MET A 197 53.91 16.65 2.97
N GLU A 198 53.89 17.95 3.23
CA GLU A 198 52.91 18.93 2.78
C GLU A 198 52.90 19.10 1.24
N ASN A 199 51.71 19.45 0.75
CA ASN A 199 51.42 20.39 -0.35
C ASN A 199 51.78 20.00 -1.80
N VAL A 200 50.75 19.74 -2.63
CA VAL A 200 50.22 20.64 -3.71
C VAL A 200 48.74 20.30 -3.95
#